data_AF-A0A8S8YL63-F1
#
_entry.id   AF-A0A8S8YL63-F1
#
_cell.length_a   1.000
_cell.length_b   1.000
_cell.length_c   1.000
_cell.angle_alpha   90.00
_cell.angle_beta   90.00
_cell.angle_gamma   90.00
#
_symmetry.space_group_name_H-M   'P 1'
#
loop_
_entity.id
_entity.type
_entity.pdbx_description
1 polymer ?
#
loop_
_entity_poly.entity_id
_entity_poly.type
_entity_poly.pdbx_seq_one_letter_code
_entity_poly.pdbx_strand_id
1 'polypeptide(L)'
;MTFACIGAVDALHNTLDWVARGGVEEDRIGIVVFSDNAKYDLESAGEYTQGAGGGALLIRHNPRLISIPDRWGVSTHLYTISSNLDVKSPSNQ
;
A
#
# COMPACT_ATOMS: atom_id res chain seq x y z
N MET A 1 8.11 -10.03 1.89
CA MET A 1 7.08 -9.56 2.83
C MET A 1 5.73 -9.75 2.16
N THR A 2 4.82 -10.50 2.76
CA THR A 2 3.44 -10.64 2.30
C THR A 2 2.55 -10.46 3.51
N PHE A 3 1.84 -9.33 3.59
CA PHE A 3 0.91 -9.04 4.67
C PHE A 3 -0.36 -8.45 4.08
N ALA A 4 -1.45 -9.22 4.08
CA ALA A 4 -2.75 -8.83 3.55
C ALA A 4 -2.68 -8.07 2.20
N CYS A 5 -3.62 -7.16 1.97
CA CYS A 5 -3.65 -6.32 0.77
C CYS A 5 -2.58 -5.19 0.79
N ILE A 6 -1.89 -4.93 1.90
CA ILE A 6 -0.91 -3.83 2.01
C ILE A 6 0.44 -4.18 1.37
N GLY A 7 0.70 -5.46 1.07
CA GLY A 7 1.98 -5.89 0.48
C GLY A 7 2.36 -5.17 -0.81
N ALA A 8 1.39 -4.76 -1.64
CA ALA A 8 1.65 -3.95 -2.84
C ALA A 8 2.18 -2.54 -2.50
N VAL A 9 1.72 -1.94 -1.39
CA VAL A 9 2.17 -0.64 -0.89
C VAL A 9 3.58 -0.75 -0.32
N ASP A 10 3.89 -1.82 0.40
CA ASP A 10 5.25 -2.07 0.89
C ASP A 10 6.26 -2.24 -0.27
N ALA A 11 5.86 -2.99 -1.30
CA ALA A 11 6.65 -3.13 -2.53
C ALA A 11 6.82 -1.78 -3.24
N LEU A 12 5.77 -0.96 -3.29
CA LEU A 12 5.81 0.40 -3.85
C LEU A 12 6.80 1.30 -3.10
N HIS A 13 6.74 1.36 -1.77
CA HIS A 13 7.65 2.19 -0.99
C HIS A 13 9.11 1.78 -1.17
N ASN A 14 9.41 0.48 -1.16
CA ASN A 14 10.76 -0.02 -1.40
C ASN A 14 11.25 0.31 -2.82
N THR A 15 10.38 0.13 -3.82
CA THR A 15 10.73 0.44 -5.22
C THR A 15 10.94 1.93 -5.44
N LEU A 16 10.13 2.78 -4.81
CA LEU A 16 10.31 4.23 -4.83
C LEU A 16 11.66 4.63 -4.23
N ASP A 17 12.00 4.12 -3.04
CA ASP A 17 13.29 4.40 -2.40
C ASP A 17 14.47 3.93 -3.27
N TRP A 18 14.36 2.72 -3.85
CA TRP A 18 15.41 2.17 -4.71
C TRP A 18 15.61 2.98 -6.00
N VAL A 19 14.53 3.39 -6.66
CA VAL A 19 14.58 4.24 -7.86
C VAL A 19 15.12 5.63 -7.50
N ALA A 20 14.55 6.26 -6.47
CA ALA A 20 14.92 7.62 -6.07
C ALA A 20 16.40 7.75 -5.67
N ARG A 21 16.95 6.75 -4.96
CA ARG A 21 18.36 6.75 -4.55
C ARG A 21 19.36 6.49 -5.67
N GLY A 22 18.91 5.97 -6.82
CA GLY A 22 19.74 5.92 -8.02
C GLY A 22 19.98 7.30 -8.63
N GLY A 23 19.13 8.28 -8.30
CA GLY A 23 19.12 9.58 -8.95
C GLY A 23 18.77 9.49 -10.45
N VAL A 24 18.73 10.65 -11.11
CA VAL A 24 18.39 10.73 -12.53
C VAL A 24 19.44 10.05 -13.42
N GLU A 25 20.71 10.05 -12.98
CA GLU A 25 21.84 9.52 -13.75
C GLU A 25 21.78 7.99 -13.95
N GLU A 26 21.34 7.24 -12.93
CA GLU A 26 21.22 5.79 -13.06
C GLU A 26 19.95 5.35 -13.82
N ASP A 27 19.02 6.27 -14.09
CA ASP A 27 17.72 6.06 -14.77
C ASP A 27 17.05 4.73 -14.37
N ARG A 28 17.05 4.42 -13.06
CA ARG A 28 16.46 3.19 -12.56
C ARG A 28 14.96 3.18 -12.83
N ILE A 29 14.46 2.02 -13.26
CA ILE A 29 13.05 1.78 -13.49
C ILE A 29 12.63 0.54 -12.71
N GLY A 30 11.60 0.68 -11.90
CA GLY A 30 10.98 -0.41 -11.14
C GLY A 30 9.58 -0.71 -11.63
N ILE A 31 9.16 -1.97 -11.54
CA ILE A 31 7.77 -2.38 -11.78
C ILE A 31 7.26 -3.07 -10.53
N VAL A 32 6.16 -2.57 -10.00
CA VAL A 32 5.44 -3.22 -8.89
C VAL A 32 4.22 -3.89 -9.48
N VAL A 33 4.12 -5.21 -9.33
CA VAL A 33 2.97 -6.00 -9.78
C VAL A 33 2.21 -6.49 -8.55
N PHE A 34 0.90 -6.39 -8.60
CA PHE A 34 0.02 -6.90 -7.56
C PHE A 34 -1.12 -7.67 -8.19
N SER A 35 -1.54 -8.73 -7.52
CA SER A 35 -2.71 -9.52 -7.88
C SER A 35 -3.28 -10.10 -6.61
N ASP A 36 -4.60 -10.18 -6.54
CA ASP A 36 -5.31 -10.77 -5.42
C ASP A 36 -6.54 -11.55 -5.89
N ASN A 37 -6.97 -12.50 -5.07
CA ASN A 37 -8.18 -13.29 -5.26
C ASN A 37 -8.86 -13.46 -3.89
N ALA A 38 -9.76 -12.53 -3.58
CA ALA A 38 -10.57 -12.54 -2.38
C ALA A 38 -11.73 -13.53 -2.57
N LYS A 39 -11.55 -14.74 -2.05
CA LYS A 39 -12.55 -15.81 -2.08
C LYS A 39 -13.00 -16.12 -0.66
N TYR A 40 -14.32 -16.16 -0.47
CA TYR A 40 -14.98 -16.47 0.80
C TYR A 40 -15.91 -17.67 0.60
N ASP A 41 -16.42 -18.23 1.70
CA ASP A 41 -17.40 -19.29 1.61
C ASP A 41 -18.76 -18.75 1.15
N LEU A 42 -19.53 -19.58 0.44
CA LEU A 42 -20.90 -19.26 0.05
C LEU A 42 -21.75 -19.04 1.30
N GLU A 43 -22.71 -18.12 1.23
CA GLU A 43 -23.60 -17.71 2.33
C GLU A 43 -22.86 -17.05 3.52
N SER A 44 -21.57 -16.75 3.38
CA SER A 44 -20.83 -16.00 4.38
C SER A 44 -21.08 -14.49 4.26
N ALA A 45 -20.89 -13.76 5.35
CA ALA A 45 -20.95 -12.29 5.33
C ALA A 45 -19.91 -11.63 4.39
N GLY A 46 -18.88 -12.36 3.96
CA GLY A 46 -17.86 -11.87 3.00
C GLY A 46 -18.21 -12.16 1.54
N GLU A 47 -19.21 -12.99 1.24
CA GLU A 47 -19.50 -13.48 -0.11
C GLU A 47 -19.73 -12.34 -1.11
N TYR A 48 -20.48 -11.30 -0.70
CA TYR A 48 -20.79 -10.16 -1.56
C TYR A 48 -19.57 -9.24 -1.81
N THR A 49 -18.48 -9.42 -1.06
CA THR A 49 -17.22 -8.65 -1.20
C THR A 49 -16.14 -9.42 -1.98
N GLN A 50 -16.43 -10.64 -2.43
CA GLN A 50 -15.50 -11.43 -3.23
C GLN A 50 -15.07 -10.69 -4.50
N GLY A 51 -13.89 -11.03 -5.00
CA GLY A 51 -13.37 -10.48 -6.24
C GLY A 51 -11.97 -10.99 -6.54
N ALA A 52 -11.55 -10.87 -7.80
CA ALA A 52 -10.20 -11.17 -8.22
C ALA A 52 -9.73 -10.10 -9.20
N GLY A 53 -8.44 -9.79 -9.18
CA GLY A 53 -7.86 -8.80 -10.07
C GLY A 53 -6.37 -8.63 -9.87
N GLY A 54 -5.78 -7.78 -10.70
CA GLY A 54 -4.38 -7.42 -10.60
C GLY A 54 -4.03 -6.23 -11.49
N GLY A 55 -2.82 -5.72 -11.29
CA GLY A 55 -2.30 -4.56 -12.00
C GLY A 55 -0.80 -4.40 -11.81
N ALA A 56 -0.25 -3.42 -12.52
CA ALA A 56 1.17 -3.08 -12.43
C ALA A 56 1.38 -1.57 -12.42
N LEU A 57 2.35 -1.11 -11.63
CA LEU A 57 2.80 0.27 -11.56
C LEU A 57 4.23 0.37 -12.06
N LEU A 58 4.47 1.28 -13.01
CA LEU A 58 5.80 1.63 -13.49
C LEU A 58 6.33 2.81 -12.69
N ILE A 59 7.46 2.61 -11.99
CA ILE A 59 8.09 3.58 -11.11
C ILE A 59 9.39 4.05 -11.77
N ARG A 60 9.51 5.35 -11.99
CA ARG A 60 10.67 5.99 -12.61
C ARG A 60 10.75 7.47 -12.27
N HIS A 61 11.90 8.07 -12.53
CA HIS A 61 12.03 9.54 -12.57
C HIS A 61 11.16 10.13 -13.69
N ASN A 62 10.72 11.39 -13.47
CA ASN A 62 9.80 12.13 -14.33
C ASN A 62 8.50 11.37 -14.64
N PRO A 63 7.70 11.02 -13.61
CA PRO A 63 6.47 10.26 -13.80
C PRO A 63 5.43 11.07 -14.59
N ARG A 64 4.68 10.38 -15.47
CA ARG A 64 3.66 11.00 -16.34
C ARG A 64 2.28 11.12 -15.70
N LEU A 65 2.04 10.43 -14.59
CA LEU A 65 0.72 10.31 -13.97
C LEU A 65 0.70 10.96 -12.59
N ILE A 66 1.48 10.43 -11.65
CA ILE A 66 1.45 10.85 -10.25
C ILE A 66 2.89 10.92 -9.72
N SER A 67 3.18 11.95 -8.92
CA SER A 67 4.41 12.06 -8.13
C SER A 67 4.10 11.78 -6.66
N ILE A 68 4.94 10.98 -6.01
CA ILE A 68 4.81 10.64 -4.59
C ILE A 68 5.97 11.32 -3.83
N PRO A 69 5.68 12.14 -2.81
CA PRO A 69 6.73 12.79 -2.01
C PRO A 69 7.46 11.78 -1.13
N ASP A 70 8.69 12.13 -0.72
CA ASP A 70 9.54 11.34 0.17
C ASP A 70 9.09 11.37 1.65
N ARG A 71 7.77 11.49 1.87
CA ARG A 71 7.12 11.47 3.19
C ARG A 71 5.83 10.71 3.09
N TRP A 72 5.77 9.57 3.77
CA TRP A 72 4.56 8.76 3.96
C TRP A 72 4.46 8.28 5.40
N GLY A 73 3.23 8.09 5.87
CA GLY A 73 2.93 7.57 7.21
C GLY A 73 2.64 6.07 7.17
N VAL A 74 3.08 5.35 8.21
CA VAL A 74 2.73 3.95 8.45
C VAL A 74 2.23 3.83 9.87
N SER A 75 1.09 3.16 10.07
CA SER A 75 0.57 2.84 11.41
C SER A 75 0.55 1.34 11.62
N THR A 76 1.04 0.90 12.76
CA THR A 76 0.94 -0.48 13.25
C THR A 76 -0.15 -0.65 14.30
N HIS A 77 -0.85 0.43 14.66
CA HIS A 77 -1.87 0.45 15.71
C HIS A 77 -3.26 0.68 15.13
N LEU A 78 -4.23 -0.07 15.65
CA LEU A 78 -5.66 0.15 15.38
C LEU A 78 -6.18 1.20 16.35
N TYR A 79 -6.72 2.30 15.81
CA TYR A 79 -7.37 3.34 16.60
C TYR A 79 -8.88 3.15 16.56
N THR A 80 -9.53 3.09 17.72
CA THR A 80 -10.99 3.09 17.83
C THR A 80 -11.49 4.53 17.83
N ILE A 81 -12.28 4.90 16.82
CA ILE A 81 -12.95 6.20 16.80
C ILE A 81 -14.19 6.11 17.70
N SER A 82 -14.18 6.81 18.83
CA SER A 82 -15.36 7.01 19.67
C SER A 82 -16.22 8.15 19.10
N SER A 83 -17.50 8.19 19.44
CA SER A 83 -18.50 9.14 18.89
C SER A 83 -18.21 10.62 19.16
N ASN A 84 -17.19 10.92 19.97
CA ASN A 84 -16.58 12.24 20.06
C ASN A 84 -15.25 12.16 19.32
N LEU A 85 -15.05 12.99 18.30
CA LEU A 85 -13.91 13.10 17.37
C LEU A 85 -12.49 13.24 18.00
N ASP A 86 -12.26 12.70 19.18
CA ASP A 86 -10.94 12.56 19.79
C ASP A 86 -10.30 11.24 19.33
N VAL A 87 -9.28 11.36 18.50
CA VAL A 87 -8.31 10.29 18.25
C VAL A 87 -7.52 10.09 19.54
N LYS A 88 -7.96 9.15 20.39
CA LYS A 88 -7.18 8.76 21.57
C LYS A 88 -6.04 7.86 21.14
N SER A 89 -4.80 8.34 21.31
CA SER A 89 -3.61 7.49 21.32
C SER A 89 -3.82 6.33 22.30
N PRO A 90 -3.43 5.09 21.96
CA PRO A 90 -3.37 4.04 22.96
C PRO A 90 -2.44 4.53 24.07
N SER A 91 -3.02 4.74 25.26
CA SER A 91 -2.25 4.94 26.49
C SER A 91 -1.44 3.68 26.73
N ASN A 92 -0.14 3.86 26.94
CA ASN A 92 0.81 2.82 27.33
C ASN A 92 0.23 2.00 28.50
N GLN A 93 -0.26 0.79 28.21
CA GLN A 93 -0.39 -0.27 29.20
C GLN A 93 0.91 -1.08 29.18
#